data_AF-U5MNS8-F1
#
_entry.id   AF-U5MNS8-F1
#
_cell.length_a   1.000
_cell.length_b   1.000
_cell.length_c   1.000
_cell.angle_alpha   90.00
_cell.angle_beta   90.00
_cell.angle_gamma   90.00
#
_symmetry.space_group_name_H-M   'P 1'
#
loop_
_entity.id
_entity.type
_entity.pdbx_description
1 polymer ?
#
loop_
_entity_poly.entity_id
_entity_poly.type
_entity_poly.pdbx_seq_one_letter_code
_entity_poly.pdbx_strand_id
1 'polypeptide(L)'
;MIILRLEVNNIFKMYKKLFSLLLCLILVVVGTFIIKYYFKPFLTMIIMIIICTPVYSIMIKAKIPNRIAGALSIISINTLMILIAIYLGNEIFNICKKVYLTNVEWINKFVQDISIALNLDLQNLRIGKGVVSILNDQNIRKGAISTGEGVVAYFIGNICTFFVLVDRRSMVSLIYMLLPEEMILRFKSQKENFTHMITIEGILVLISTLEIIIGFIILNIPNSFMLGVFCGILDILPYVGTIIVFIPIIIYNIIMKNYLIAFGLICLYILVEVIREILEAKFLGEKLDIHPLVILLSIYIGVKIFGILGILVGPMYSILAKEIIYSTD
;
A
#
# COMPACT_ATOMS: atom_id res chain seq x y z
N MET A 1 -1.53 -56.20 15.05
CA MET A 1 -2.04 -56.02 13.66
C MET A 1 -2.92 -54.78 13.50
N ILE A 2 -3.82 -54.45 14.44
CA ILE A 2 -4.70 -53.27 14.36
C ILE A 2 -3.94 -51.94 14.56
N ILE A 3 -2.97 -51.89 15.48
CA ILE A 3 -2.16 -50.69 15.78
C ILE A 3 -1.30 -50.27 14.56
N LEU A 4 -0.60 -51.23 13.94
CA LEU A 4 0.14 -51.02 12.68
C LEU A 4 -0.76 -50.53 11.54
N ARG A 5 -2.03 -50.96 11.49
CA ARG A 5 -2.99 -50.54 10.44
C ARG A 5 -3.49 -49.11 10.67
N LEU A 6 -3.58 -48.66 11.93
CA LEU A 6 -3.94 -47.29 12.29
C LEU A 6 -2.78 -46.31 12.05
N GLU A 7 -1.55 -46.70 12.38
CA GLU A 7 -0.35 -45.90 12.09
C GLU A 7 -0.13 -45.71 10.59
N VAL A 8 -0.25 -46.76 9.79
CA VAL A 8 -0.12 -46.69 8.33
C VAL A 8 -1.19 -45.79 7.71
N ASN A 9 -2.44 -45.84 8.21
CA ASN A 9 -3.51 -44.95 7.73
C ASN A 9 -3.28 -43.47 8.11
N ASN A 10 -2.75 -43.20 9.31
CA ASN A 10 -2.40 -41.84 9.72
C ASN A 10 -1.25 -41.27 8.89
N ILE A 11 -0.23 -42.08 8.62
CA ILE A 11 0.89 -41.72 7.75
C ILE A 11 0.39 -41.41 6.33
N PHE A 12 -0.49 -42.23 5.77
CA PHE A 12 -1.06 -42.01 4.44
C PHE A 12 -1.92 -40.73 4.37
N LYS A 13 -2.69 -40.44 5.43
CA LYS A 13 -3.44 -39.18 5.57
C LYS A 13 -2.50 -37.96 5.62
N MET A 14 -1.39 -38.07 6.34
CA MET A 14 -0.38 -37.02 6.46
C MET A 14 0.29 -36.73 5.11
N TYR A 15 0.69 -37.76 4.36
CA TYR A 15 1.26 -37.60 3.01
C TYR A 15 0.26 -37.00 2.02
N LYS A 16 -1.03 -37.40 2.08
CA LYS A 16 -2.08 -36.83 1.25
C LYS A 16 -2.31 -35.33 1.55
N LYS A 17 -2.24 -34.94 2.83
CA LYS A 17 -2.36 -33.54 3.28
C LYS A 17 -1.14 -32.70 2.85
N LEU A 18 0.06 -33.26 2.98
CA LEU A 18 1.32 -32.66 2.50
C LEU A 18 1.32 -32.46 0.98
N PHE A 19 0.85 -33.47 0.24
CA PHE A 19 0.74 -33.39 -1.22
C PHE A 19 -0.28 -32.33 -1.66
N SER A 20 -1.45 -32.25 -1.01
CA SER A 20 -2.43 -31.20 -1.31
C SER A 20 -1.92 -29.79 -0.96
N LEU A 21 -1.13 -29.65 0.10
CA LEU A 21 -0.49 -28.39 0.47
C LEU A 21 0.57 -27.97 -0.54
N LEU A 22 1.43 -28.91 -0.97
CA LEU A 22 2.42 -28.68 -2.03
C LEU A 22 1.74 -28.33 -3.35
N LEU A 23 0.68 -29.04 -3.73
CA LEU A 23 -0.08 -28.77 -4.95
C LEU A 23 -0.75 -27.39 -4.89
N CYS A 24 -1.37 -27.04 -3.76
CA CYS A 24 -1.99 -25.73 -3.55
C CYS A 24 -0.93 -24.61 -3.57
N LEU A 25 0.22 -24.82 -2.93
CA LEU A 25 1.33 -23.87 -2.94
C LEU A 25 1.91 -23.71 -4.35
N ILE A 26 2.08 -24.79 -5.10
CA ILE A 26 2.51 -24.75 -6.51
C ILE A 26 1.46 -24.04 -7.37
N LEU A 27 0.17 -24.32 -7.19
CA LEU A 27 -0.91 -23.65 -7.94
C LEU A 27 -1.02 -22.16 -7.60
N VAL A 28 -0.79 -21.78 -6.34
CA VAL A 28 -0.74 -20.39 -5.93
C VAL A 28 0.54 -19.73 -6.48
N VAL A 29 1.70 -20.39 -6.44
CA VAL A 29 2.95 -19.87 -7.02
C VAL A 29 2.86 -19.71 -8.54
N VAL A 30 2.34 -20.71 -9.25
CA VAL A 30 2.11 -20.65 -10.70
C VAL A 30 1.04 -19.62 -11.03
N GLY A 31 -0.07 -19.60 -10.28
CA GLY A 31 -1.12 -18.60 -10.41
C GLY A 31 -0.57 -17.19 -10.19
N THR A 32 0.25 -16.97 -9.17
CA THR A 32 0.88 -15.67 -8.87
C THR A 32 1.93 -15.26 -9.90
N PHE A 33 2.66 -16.20 -10.50
CA PHE A 33 3.56 -15.91 -11.62
C PHE A 33 2.81 -15.51 -12.89
N ILE A 34 1.70 -16.19 -13.20
CA ILE A 34 0.82 -15.85 -14.34
C ILE A 34 0.13 -14.51 -14.08
N ILE A 35 -0.33 -14.28 -12.85
CA ILE A 35 -1.05 -13.08 -12.47
C ILE A 35 -0.10 -11.91 -12.21
N LYS A 36 1.22 -12.09 -12.01
CA LYS A 36 2.18 -11.00 -11.73
C LYS A 36 2.02 -9.78 -12.63
N TYR A 37 1.75 -9.98 -13.92
CA TYR A 37 1.48 -8.88 -14.88
C TYR A 37 0.05 -8.31 -14.79
N TYR A 38 -0.93 -9.13 -14.41
CA TYR A 38 -2.35 -8.77 -14.25
C TYR A 38 -2.74 -8.34 -12.82
N PHE A 39 -1.84 -8.50 -11.84
CA PHE A 39 -2.09 -8.24 -10.42
C PHE A 39 -2.12 -6.73 -10.12
N LYS A 40 -1.34 -5.93 -10.86
CA LYS A 40 -1.32 -4.46 -10.71
C LYS A 40 -2.73 -3.87 -10.90
N PRO A 41 -3.46 -4.13 -12.01
CA PRO A 41 -4.86 -3.70 -12.16
C PRO A 41 -5.78 -4.19 -11.05
N PHE A 42 -5.62 -5.45 -10.61
CA PHE A 42 -6.48 -6.04 -9.58
C PHE A 42 -6.32 -5.35 -8.22
N LEU A 43 -5.09 -4.99 -7.84
CA LEU A 43 -4.86 -4.24 -6.62
C LEU A 43 -5.43 -2.82 -6.71
N THR A 44 -5.20 -2.13 -7.85
CA THR A 44 -5.81 -0.81 -8.06
C THR A 44 -7.33 -0.88 -7.99
N MET A 45 -7.93 -1.95 -8.49
CA MET A 45 -9.37 -2.20 -8.38
C MET A 45 -9.80 -2.35 -6.92
N ILE A 46 -9.10 -3.13 -6.10
CA ILE A 46 -9.44 -3.31 -4.67
C ILE A 46 -9.38 -1.96 -3.93
N ILE A 47 -8.29 -1.22 -4.09
CA ILE A 47 -8.12 0.10 -3.45
C ILE A 47 -9.25 1.04 -3.89
N MET A 48 -9.51 1.11 -5.20
CA MET A 48 -10.58 1.95 -5.74
C MET A 48 -11.97 1.50 -5.26
N ILE A 49 -12.22 0.19 -5.10
CA ILE A 49 -13.49 -0.31 -4.52
C ILE A 49 -13.64 0.20 -3.08
N ILE A 50 -12.61 0.05 -2.24
CA ILE A 50 -12.66 0.48 -0.83
C ILE A 50 -12.97 1.97 -0.75
N ILE A 51 -12.26 2.79 -1.54
CA ILE A 51 -12.41 4.25 -1.52
C ILE A 51 -13.73 4.71 -2.16
N CYS A 52 -14.17 4.07 -3.25
CA CYS A 52 -15.41 4.47 -3.94
C CYS A 52 -16.69 3.95 -3.27
N THR A 53 -16.64 2.83 -2.54
CA THR A 53 -17.81 2.23 -1.88
C THR A 53 -18.56 3.20 -0.95
N PRO A 54 -17.92 3.97 -0.04
CA PRO A 54 -18.65 4.91 0.81
C PRO A 54 -19.39 5.96 -0.02
N VAL A 55 -18.71 6.58 -1.01
CA VAL A 55 -19.31 7.58 -1.91
C VAL A 55 -20.47 6.99 -2.70
N TYR A 56 -20.28 5.80 -3.26
CA TYR A 56 -21.31 5.05 -4.00
C TYR A 56 -22.53 4.79 -3.11
N SER A 57 -22.32 4.34 -1.87
CA SER A 57 -23.42 4.07 -0.93
C SER A 57 -24.23 5.32 -0.58
N ILE A 58 -23.59 6.48 -0.46
CA ILE A 58 -24.24 7.78 -0.23
C ILE A 58 -25.10 8.14 -1.45
N MET A 59 -24.57 7.96 -2.66
CA MET A 59 -25.29 8.23 -3.91
C MET A 59 -26.50 7.30 -4.11
N ILE A 60 -26.37 6.02 -3.78
CA ILE A 60 -27.49 5.07 -3.80
C ILE A 60 -28.57 5.46 -2.77
N LYS A 61 -28.16 5.87 -1.56
CA LYS A 61 -29.11 6.41 -0.55
C LYS A 61 -29.82 7.66 -1.05
N ALA A 62 -29.16 8.48 -1.86
CA ALA A 62 -29.74 9.63 -2.56
C ALA A 62 -30.61 9.26 -3.79
N LYS A 63 -30.93 7.97 -4.00
CA LYS A 63 -31.76 7.44 -5.10
C LYS A 63 -31.17 7.64 -6.50
N ILE A 64 -29.86 7.80 -6.63
CA ILE A 64 -29.19 7.86 -7.93
C ILE A 64 -29.14 6.45 -8.56
N PRO A 65 -29.44 6.27 -9.87
CA PRO A 65 -29.35 4.97 -10.53
C PRO A 65 -27.95 4.35 -10.45
N ASN A 66 -27.86 3.02 -10.27
CA ASN A 66 -26.59 2.31 -10.03
C ASN A 66 -25.45 2.68 -10.98
N ARG A 67 -25.71 2.72 -12.30
CA ARG A 67 -24.70 3.08 -13.32
C ARG A 67 -24.15 4.49 -13.12
N ILE A 68 -25.04 5.45 -12.84
CA ILE A 68 -24.69 6.85 -12.65
C ILE A 68 -23.95 7.03 -11.32
N ALA A 69 -24.44 6.39 -10.25
CA ALA A 69 -23.79 6.41 -8.95
C ALA A 69 -22.36 5.83 -9.02
N GLY A 70 -22.16 4.71 -9.73
CA GLY A 70 -20.85 4.09 -9.92
C GLY A 70 -19.88 5.02 -10.67
N ALA A 71 -20.31 5.59 -11.79
CA ALA A 71 -19.50 6.51 -12.59
C ALA A 71 -19.14 7.78 -11.79
N LEU A 72 -20.13 8.41 -11.15
CA LEU A 72 -19.90 9.62 -10.35
C LEU A 72 -19.00 9.37 -9.14
N SER A 73 -19.11 8.21 -8.50
CA SER A 73 -18.22 7.84 -7.39
C SER A 73 -16.77 7.78 -7.85
N ILE A 74 -16.51 7.09 -8.96
CA ILE A 74 -15.16 6.96 -9.53
C ILE A 74 -14.63 8.33 -9.97
N ILE A 75 -15.42 9.13 -10.68
CA ILE A 75 -15.01 10.47 -11.14
C ILE A 75 -14.70 11.38 -9.94
N SER A 76 -15.54 11.37 -8.91
CA SER A 76 -15.36 12.21 -7.72
C SER A 76 -14.07 11.86 -6.97
N ILE A 77 -13.80 10.57 -6.77
CA ILE A 77 -12.57 10.08 -6.12
C ILE A 77 -11.34 10.40 -6.98
N ASN A 78 -11.37 10.14 -8.29
CA ASN A 78 -10.24 10.47 -9.18
C ASN A 78 -9.95 11.97 -9.17
N THR A 79 -10.98 12.81 -9.22
CA THR A 79 -10.84 14.27 -9.16
C THR A 79 -10.21 14.69 -7.84
N LEU A 80 -10.69 14.15 -6.72
CA LEU A 80 -10.13 14.42 -5.40
C LEU A 80 -8.65 14.00 -5.33
N MET A 81 -8.30 12.81 -5.82
CA MET A 81 -6.92 12.33 -5.86
C MET A 81 -6.01 13.23 -6.70
N ILE A 82 -6.48 13.69 -7.87
CA ILE A 82 -5.72 14.62 -8.74
C ILE A 82 -5.50 15.96 -8.03
N LEU A 83 -6.53 16.51 -7.38
CA LEU A 83 -6.41 17.77 -6.62
C LEU A 83 -5.40 17.65 -5.48
N ILE A 84 -5.44 16.54 -4.73
CA ILE A 84 -4.47 16.25 -3.67
C ILE A 84 -3.05 16.12 -4.26
N ALA A 85 -2.88 15.40 -5.38
CA ALA A 85 -1.59 15.23 -6.02
C ALA A 85 -1.00 16.55 -6.53
N ILE A 86 -1.81 17.42 -7.13
CA ILE A 86 -1.38 18.75 -7.58
C ILE A 86 -0.96 19.60 -6.36
N TYR A 87 -1.77 19.61 -5.31
CA TYR A 87 -1.48 20.38 -4.11
C TYR A 87 -0.17 19.93 -3.44
N LEU A 88 -0.01 18.63 -3.23
CA LEU A 88 1.21 18.06 -2.64
C LEU A 88 2.43 18.29 -3.54
N GLY A 89 2.27 18.12 -4.85
CA GLY A 89 3.32 18.41 -5.81
C GLY A 89 3.78 19.86 -5.72
N ASN A 90 2.84 20.80 -5.55
CA ASN A 90 3.15 22.21 -5.39
C ASN A 90 3.83 22.52 -4.04
N GLU A 91 3.38 21.91 -2.93
CA GLU A 91 4.05 22.05 -1.63
C GLU A 91 5.46 21.49 -1.63
N ILE A 92 5.65 20.27 -2.17
CA ILE A 92 6.98 19.67 -2.33
C ILE A 92 7.86 20.57 -3.21
N PHE A 93 7.33 21.07 -4.32
CA PHE A 93 8.06 21.98 -5.20
C PHE A 93 8.47 23.26 -4.48
N ASN A 94 7.58 23.86 -3.69
CA ASN A 94 7.87 25.06 -2.90
C ASN A 94 8.93 24.80 -1.83
N ILE A 95 8.84 23.66 -1.13
CA ILE A 95 9.82 23.19 -0.16
C ILE A 95 11.19 23.05 -0.84
N CYS A 96 11.27 22.33 -1.96
CA CYS A 96 12.50 22.14 -2.73
C CYS A 96 13.07 23.47 -3.23
N LYS A 97 12.21 24.36 -3.75
CA LYS A 97 12.60 25.69 -4.23
C LYS A 97 13.18 26.52 -3.08
N LYS A 98 12.55 26.50 -1.90
CA LYS A 98 13.05 27.23 -0.72
C LYS A 98 14.38 26.66 -0.24
N VAL A 99 14.53 25.34 -0.18
CA VAL A 99 15.81 24.67 0.12
C VAL A 99 16.90 25.10 -0.85
N TYR A 100 16.58 25.09 -2.15
CA TYR A 100 17.51 25.50 -3.20
C TYR A 100 17.92 26.96 -3.03
N LEU A 101 16.97 27.88 -2.95
CA LEU A 101 17.22 29.32 -2.87
C LEU A 101 17.94 29.76 -1.58
N THR A 102 17.69 29.08 -0.45
CA THR A 102 18.36 29.39 0.82
C THR A 102 19.79 28.84 0.89
N ASN A 103 20.10 27.79 0.13
CA ASN A 103 21.41 27.11 0.20
C ASN A 103 22.13 27.09 -1.16
N VAL A 104 21.86 28.05 -2.04
CA VAL A 104 22.36 28.09 -3.43
C VAL A 104 23.88 27.91 -3.47
N GLU A 105 24.62 28.60 -2.61
CA GLU A 105 26.09 28.52 -2.58
C GLU A 105 26.60 27.12 -2.21
N TRP A 106 26.02 26.50 -1.18
CA TRP A 106 26.38 25.14 -0.77
C TRP A 106 25.99 24.10 -1.83
N ILE A 107 24.78 24.22 -2.41
CA ILE A 107 24.29 23.30 -3.43
C ILE A 107 25.13 23.40 -4.70
N ASN A 108 25.45 24.62 -5.16
CA ASN A 108 26.27 24.82 -6.34
C ASN A 108 27.68 24.26 -6.13
N LYS A 109 28.25 24.43 -4.93
CA LYS A 109 29.55 23.84 -4.58
C LYS A 109 29.49 22.31 -4.56
N PHE A 110 28.46 21.73 -3.95
CA PHE A 110 28.24 20.28 -3.92
C PHE A 110 28.06 19.68 -5.33
N VAL A 111 27.31 20.35 -6.19
CA VAL A 111 27.12 19.94 -7.59
C VAL A 111 28.44 20.04 -8.38
N GLN A 112 29.23 21.08 -8.14
CA GLN A 112 30.58 21.19 -8.72
C GLN A 112 31.50 20.06 -8.25
N ASP A 113 31.55 19.78 -6.94
CA ASP A 113 32.38 18.71 -6.37
C ASP A 113 32.01 17.33 -6.95
N ILE A 114 30.71 17.04 -7.09
CA ILE A 114 30.22 15.82 -7.76
C ILE A 114 30.61 15.78 -9.23
N SER A 115 30.49 16.91 -9.95
CA SER A 115 30.83 16.94 -11.37
C SER A 115 32.31 16.70 -11.64
N ILE A 116 33.18 17.22 -10.77
CA ILE A 116 34.62 17.00 -10.83
C ILE A 116 34.92 15.53 -10.51
N ALA A 117 34.27 14.96 -9.48
CA ALA A 117 34.44 13.56 -9.10
C ALA A 117 33.95 12.57 -10.18
N LEU A 118 32.92 12.94 -10.95
CA LEU A 118 32.34 12.13 -12.03
C LEU A 118 32.86 12.49 -13.42
N ASN A 119 33.80 13.44 -13.53
CA ASN A 119 34.32 13.96 -14.81
C ASN A 119 33.21 14.45 -15.77
N LEU A 120 32.13 15.01 -15.20
CA LEU A 120 30.99 15.55 -15.93
C LEU A 120 31.28 17.00 -16.30
N ASP A 121 31.43 17.28 -17.59
CA ASP A 121 31.60 18.64 -18.10
C ASP A 121 30.28 19.44 -18.00
N LEU A 122 30.13 20.13 -16.87
CA LEU A 122 28.97 20.99 -16.58
C LEU A 122 28.91 22.25 -17.45
N GLN A 123 30.03 22.71 -18.02
CA GLN A 123 30.06 23.91 -18.85
C GLN A 123 29.48 23.68 -20.25
N ASN A 124 29.50 22.43 -20.73
CA ASN A 124 28.94 22.02 -22.03
C ASN A 124 27.53 21.41 -21.97
N LEU A 125 26.88 21.46 -20.81
CA LEU A 125 25.48 21.07 -20.64
C LEU A 125 24.54 22.11 -21.30
N ARG A 126 24.60 22.18 -22.64
CA ARG A 126 23.44 22.60 -23.43
C ARG A 126 22.30 21.71 -22.97
N ILE A 127 21.26 22.31 -22.40
CA ILE A 127 20.09 21.64 -21.81
C ILE A 127 19.59 20.48 -22.69
N GLY A 128 19.69 20.61 -24.02
CA GLY A 128 19.38 19.54 -24.98
C GLY A 128 20.24 18.26 -24.89
N LYS A 129 21.57 18.33 -24.69
CA LYS A 129 22.43 17.12 -24.58
C LYS A 129 22.28 16.43 -23.23
N GLY A 130 22.13 17.20 -22.15
CA GLY A 130 21.85 16.67 -20.81
C GLY A 130 20.49 15.97 -20.73
N VAL A 131 19.45 16.56 -21.33
CA VAL A 131 18.13 15.93 -21.42
C VAL A 131 18.19 14.65 -22.27
N VAL A 132 18.92 14.64 -23.39
CA VAL A 132 19.09 13.43 -24.22
C VAL A 132 19.86 12.32 -23.50
N SER A 133 20.91 12.64 -22.71
CA SER A 133 21.63 11.63 -21.92
C SER A 133 20.79 11.07 -20.77
N ILE A 134 19.95 11.91 -20.14
CA ILE A 134 18.99 11.52 -19.12
C ILE A 134 17.88 10.64 -19.72
N LEU A 135 17.34 10.99 -20.89
CA LEU A 135 16.32 10.19 -21.57
C LEU A 135 16.85 8.83 -22.09
N ASN A 136 18.13 8.77 -22.45
CA ASN A 136 18.80 7.53 -22.85
C ASN A 136 19.33 6.70 -21.67
N ASP A 137 19.28 7.23 -20.44
CA ASP A 137 19.69 6.49 -19.26
C ASP A 137 18.76 5.29 -19.03
N GLN A 138 19.38 4.12 -18.78
CA GLN A 138 18.63 2.88 -18.63
C GLN A 138 17.69 2.89 -17.43
N ASN A 139 18.04 3.59 -16.35
CA ASN A 139 17.22 3.66 -15.15
C ASN A 139 16.03 4.60 -15.37
N ILE A 140 16.21 5.69 -16.11
CA ILE A 140 15.14 6.62 -16.47
C ILE A 140 14.16 5.97 -17.43
N ARG A 141 14.66 5.25 -18.44
CA ARG A 141 13.79 4.49 -19.36
C ARG A 141 13.01 3.41 -18.63
N LYS A 142 13.63 2.68 -17.70
CA LYS A 142 12.94 1.69 -16.84
C LYS A 142 11.89 2.36 -15.95
N GLY A 143 12.20 3.52 -15.38
CA GLY A 143 11.25 4.32 -14.60
C GLY A 143 10.04 4.74 -15.42
N ALA A 144 10.25 5.28 -16.62
CA ALA A 144 9.18 5.69 -17.53
C ALA A 144 8.30 4.51 -17.96
N ILE A 145 8.90 3.35 -18.29
CA ILE A 145 8.15 2.12 -18.61
C ILE A 145 7.30 1.68 -17.40
N SER A 146 7.88 1.66 -16.21
CA SER A 146 7.17 1.29 -14.98
C SER A 146 5.99 2.23 -14.68
N THR A 147 6.18 3.54 -14.86
CA THR A 147 5.11 4.53 -14.71
C THR A 147 4.02 4.34 -15.75
N GLY A 148 4.39 4.10 -17.02
CA GLY A 148 3.44 3.81 -18.10
C GLY A 148 2.60 2.57 -17.82
N GLU A 149 3.23 1.47 -17.38
CA GLU A 149 2.51 0.26 -16.92
C GLU A 149 1.56 0.56 -15.75
N GLY A 150 2.00 1.40 -14.80
CA GLY A 150 1.18 1.82 -13.66
C GLY A 150 -0.06 2.60 -14.08
N VAL A 151 0.07 3.51 -15.04
CA VAL A 151 -1.05 4.28 -15.60
C VAL A 151 -2.05 3.35 -16.28
N VAL A 152 -1.58 2.43 -17.12
CA VAL A 152 -2.45 1.44 -17.79
C VAL A 152 -3.17 0.57 -16.76
N ALA A 153 -2.44 0.08 -15.76
CA ALA A 153 -3.03 -0.70 -14.68
C ALA A 153 -4.10 0.08 -13.91
N TYR A 154 -3.84 1.35 -13.61
CA TYR A 154 -4.79 2.25 -12.94
C TYR A 154 -6.08 2.44 -13.76
N PHE A 155 -5.98 2.67 -15.06
CA PHE A 155 -7.15 2.79 -15.94
C PHE A 155 -7.98 1.50 -15.97
N ILE A 156 -7.32 0.34 -16.12
CA ILE A 156 -7.99 -0.96 -16.10
C ILE A 156 -8.66 -1.19 -14.73
N GLY A 157 -7.96 -0.88 -13.64
CA GLY A 157 -8.47 -0.98 -12.29
C GLY A 157 -9.75 -0.17 -12.08
N ASN A 158 -9.80 1.07 -12.57
CA ASN A 158 -11.00 1.92 -12.53
C ASN A 158 -12.18 1.31 -13.29
N ILE A 159 -11.93 0.76 -14.50
CA ILE A 159 -12.97 0.07 -15.28
C ILE A 159 -13.49 -1.15 -14.51
N CYS A 160 -12.60 -1.96 -13.94
CA CYS A 160 -13.00 -3.11 -13.14
C CYS A 160 -13.79 -2.68 -11.89
N THR A 161 -13.38 -1.62 -11.19
CA THR A 161 -14.11 -1.07 -10.05
C THR A 161 -15.53 -0.66 -10.44
N PHE A 162 -15.70 -0.03 -11.61
CA PHE A 162 -17.02 0.32 -12.11
C PHE A 162 -17.92 -0.91 -12.24
N PHE A 163 -17.44 -1.96 -12.90
CA PHE A 163 -18.22 -3.20 -13.06
C PHE A 163 -18.52 -3.87 -11.71
N VAL A 164 -17.57 -3.85 -10.77
CA VAL A 164 -17.79 -4.43 -9.44
C VAL A 164 -18.84 -3.67 -8.63
N LEU A 165 -18.84 -2.34 -8.70
CA LEU A 165 -19.81 -1.50 -7.98
C LEU A 165 -21.22 -1.62 -8.59
N VAL A 166 -21.32 -1.64 -9.92
CA VAL A 166 -22.60 -1.62 -10.64
C VAL A 166 -23.22 -3.01 -10.76
N ASP A 167 -22.44 -4.01 -11.17
CA ASP A 167 -22.90 -5.38 -11.45
C ASP A 167 -22.52 -6.37 -10.34
N ARG A 168 -22.84 -5.98 -9.10
CA ARG A 168 -22.54 -6.77 -7.89
C ARG A 168 -23.06 -8.21 -7.97
N ARG A 169 -24.24 -8.44 -8.58
CA ARG A 169 -24.82 -9.78 -8.72
C ARG A 169 -23.98 -10.67 -9.63
N SER A 170 -23.55 -10.16 -10.78
CA SER A 170 -22.72 -10.88 -11.76
C SER A 170 -21.35 -11.22 -11.19
N MET A 171 -20.74 -10.31 -10.43
CA MET A 171 -19.46 -10.57 -9.75
C MET A 171 -19.60 -11.64 -8.67
N VAL A 172 -20.66 -11.58 -7.88
CA VAL A 172 -20.94 -12.61 -6.87
C VAL A 172 -21.13 -13.98 -7.55
N SER A 173 -21.89 -14.06 -8.66
CA SER A 173 -22.03 -15.34 -9.39
C SER A 173 -20.72 -15.86 -10.00
N LEU A 174 -19.83 -14.98 -10.47
CA LEU A 174 -18.50 -15.39 -10.95
C LEU A 174 -17.66 -15.98 -9.81
N ILE A 175 -17.73 -15.38 -8.62
CA ILE A 175 -17.07 -15.93 -7.43
C ILE A 175 -17.63 -17.31 -7.08
N TYR A 176 -18.96 -17.49 -7.12
CA TYR A 176 -19.60 -18.80 -6.92
C TYR A 176 -19.25 -19.84 -8.00
N MET A 177 -18.90 -19.40 -9.22
CA MET A 177 -18.52 -20.28 -10.33
C MET A 177 -17.04 -20.67 -10.30
N LEU A 178 -16.17 -19.80 -9.76
CA LEU A 178 -14.71 -19.99 -9.75
C LEU A 178 -14.20 -20.64 -8.46
N LEU A 179 -14.91 -20.47 -7.34
CA LEU A 179 -14.49 -21.00 -6.04
C LEU A 179 -15.32 -22.20 -5.60
N PRO A 180 -14.69 -23.23 -5.00
CA PRO A 180 -15.41 -24.32 -4.37
C PRO A 180 -16.35 -23.81 -3.28
N GLU A 181 -17.54 -24.40 -3.17
CA GLU A 181 -18.59 -23.99 -2.24
C GLU A 181 -18.12 -23.98 -0.77
N GLU A 182 -17.21 -24.90 -0.42
CA GLU A 182 -16.55 -24.99 0.89
C GLU A 182 -15.76 -23.72 1.26
N MET A 183 -15.06 -23.09 0.30
CA MET A 183 -14.35 -21.82 0.53
C MET A 183 -15.33 -20.68 0.79
N ILE A 184 -16.45 -20.66 0.09
CA ILE A 184 -17.44 -19.58 0.20
C ILE A 184 -18.15 -19.62 1.55
N LEU A 185 -18.48 -20.82 2.04
CA LEU A 185 -19.04 -21.02 3.37
C LEU A 185 -18.07 -20.57 4.47
N ARG A 186 -16.77 -20.88 4.34
CA ARG A 186 -15.72 -20.40 5.27
C ARG A 186 -15.56 -18.88 5.27
N PHE A 187 -15.60 -18.23 4.10
CA PHE A 187 -15.58 -16.76 4.03
C PHE A 187 -16.82 -16.13 4.67
N LYS A 188 -17.99 -16.77 4.51
CA LYS A 188 -19.25 -16.29 5.09
C LYS A 188 -19.26 -16.41 6.61
N SER A 189 -18.69 -17.48 7.18
CA SER A 189 -18.52 -17.64 8.63
C SER A 189 -17.48 -16.70 9.24
N GLN A 190 -16.52 -16.21 8.44
CA GLN A 190 -15.47 -15.26 8.86
C GLN A 190 -15.86 -13.79 8.66
N LYS A 191 -17.04 -13.51 8.11
CA LYS A 191 -17.47 -12.15 7.74
C LYS A 191 -17.52 -11.21 8.94
N GLU A 192 -17.97 -11.68 10.10
CA GLU A 192 -18.00 -10.87 11.32
C GLU A 192 -16.58 -10.53 11.80
N ASN A 193 -15.65 -11.50 11.79
CA ASN A 193 -14.25 -11.28 12.15
C ASN A 193 -13.58 -10.23 11.24
N PHE A 194 -13.79 -10.32 9.92
CA PHE A 194 -13.26 -9.34 8.97
C PHE A 194 -13.87 -7.95 9.17
N THR A 195 -15.17 -7.87 9.47
CA THR A 195 -15.85 -6.58 9.70
C THR A 195 -15.34 -5.92 10.99
N HIS A 196 -15.12 -6.71 12.04
CA HIS A 196 -14.49 -6.23 13.28
C HIS A 196 -13.05 -5.75 13.03
N MET A 197 -12.25 -6.50 12.27
CA MET A 197 -10.87 -6.12 11.94
C MET A 197 -10.81 -4.78 11.17
N ILE A 198 -11.65 -4.60 10.14
CA ILE A 198 -11.72 -3.35 9.37
C ILE A 198 -12.17 -2.18 10.26
N THR A 199 -13.09 -2.44 11.21
CA THR A 199 -13.56 -1.40 12.13
C THR A 199 -12.46 -0.95 13.07
N ILE A 200 -11.67 -1.89 13.61
CA ILE A 200 -10.52 -1.59 14.47
C ILE A 200 -9.47 -0.80 13.69
N GLU A 201 -9.11 -1.25 12.48
CA GLU A 201 -8.19 -0.52 11.61
C GLU A 201 -8.65 0.91 11.31
N GLY A 202 -9.94 1.09 11.00
CA GLY A 202 -10.50 2.42 10.79
C GLY A 202 -10.39 3.34 12.01
N ILE A 203 -10.55 2.79 13.22
CA ILE A 203 -10.38 3.53 14.47
C ILE A 203 -8.90 3.88 14.70
N LEU A 204 -7.98 2.95 14.47
CA LEU A 204 -6.54 3.18 14.60
C LEU A 204 -6.08 4.30 13.66
N VAL A 205 -6.45 4.23 12.39
CA VAL A 205 -6.12 5.26 11.39
C VAL A 205 -6.66 6.63 11.81
N LEU A 206 -7.89 6.69 12.34
CA LEU A 206 -8.46 7.95 12.83
C LEU A 206 -7.68 8.52 14.02
N ILE A 207 -7.27 7.68 14.97
CA ILE A 207 -6.47 8.10 16.12
C ILE A 207 -5.11 8.63 15.65
N SER A 208 -4.38 7.87 14.84
CA SER A 208 -3.08 8.28 14.29
C SER A 208 -3.20 9.57 13.47
N THR A 209 -4.27 9.74 12.68
CA THR A 209 -4.53 10.98 11.93
C THR A 209 -4.65 12.18 12.86
N LEU A 210 -5.43 12.05 13.94
CA LEU A 210 -5.64 13.15 14.88
C LEU A 210 -4.36 13.49 15.64
N GLU A 211 -3.60 12.49 16.08
CA GLU A 211 -2.31 12.68 16.74
C GLU A 211 -1.31 13.44 15.84
N ILE A 212 -1.24 13.08 14.56
CA ILE A 212 -0.38 13.74 13.59
C ILE A 212 -0.82 15.19 13.35
N ILE A 213 -2.11 15.44 13.17
CA ILE A 213 -2.64 16.80 12.99
C ILE A 213 -2.29 17.66 14.21
N ILE A 214 -2.54 17.16 15.42
CA ILE A 214 -2.26 17.88 16.67
C ILE A 214 -0.76 18.13 16.80
N GLY A 215 0.06 17.11 16.56
CA GLY A 215 1.52 17.23 16.63
C GLY A 215 2.08 18.22 15.61
N PHE A 216 1.57 18.22 14.37
CA PHE A 216 1.95 19.20 13.34
C PHE A 216 1.55 20.63 13.73
N ILE A 217 0.36 20.82 14.33
CA ILE A 217 -0.07 22.12 14.85
C ILE A 217 0.87 22.60 15.96
N ILE A 218 1.19 21.75 16.93
CA ILE A 218 2.11 22.07 18.04
C ILE A 218 3.50 22.45 17.52
N LEU A 219 3.98 21.74 16.49
CA LEU A 219 5.28 21.99 15.86
C LEU A 219 5.25 23.14 14.83
N ASN A 220 4.12 23.83 14.67
CA ASN A 220 3.90 24.91 13.71
C ASN A 220 4.25 24.53 12.26
N ILE A 221 3.90 23.31 11.85
CA ILE A 221 4.10 22.87 10.47
C ILE A 221 3.05 23.53 9.56
N PRO A 222 3.44 24.17 8.45
CA PRO A 222 2.48 24.76 7.52
C PRO A 222 1.53 23.70 6.98
N ASN A 223 0.25 24.04 6.80
CA ASN A 223 -0.78 23.14 6.29
C ASN A 223 -0.98 21.85 7.13
N SER A 224 -0.74 21.94 8.45
CA SER A 224 -0.82 20.82 9.42
C SER A 224 -2.05 19.91 9.23
N PHE A 225 -3.24 20.49 9.07
CA PHE A 225 -4.48 19.73 8.91
C PHE A 225 -4.46 18.87 7.63
N MET A 226 -4.11 19.46 6.50
CA MET A 226 -4.13 18.78 5.21
C MET A 226 -3.05 17.71 5.12
N LEU A 227 -1.84 18.00 5.63
CA LEU A 227 -0.76 17.02 5.72
C LEU A 227 -1.10 15.87 6.67
N GLY A 228 -1.73 16.16 7.81
CA GLY A 228 -2.14 15.12 8.76
C GLY A 228 -3.26 14.22 8.23
N VAL A 229 -4.27 14.78 7.56
CA VAL A 229 -5.29 13.98 6.84
C VAL A 229 -4.65 13.10 5.78
N PHE A 230 -3.66 13.62 5.05
CA PHE A 230 -2.94 12.85 4.06
C PHE A 230 -2.12 11.71 4.67
N CYS A 231 -1.45 11.95 5.80
CA CYS A 231 -0.84 10.88 6.59
C CYS A 231 -1.86 9.81 6.95
N GLY A 232 -3.06 10.18 7.42
CA GLY A 232 -4.14 9.24 7.70
C GLY A 232 -4.56 8.36 6.52
N ILE A 233 -4.65 8.94 5.32
CA ILE A 233 -4.94 8.18 4.10
C ILE A 233 -3.80 7.19 3.80
N LEU A 234 -2.55 7.62 3.95
CA LEU A 234 -1.40 6.76 3.72
C LEU A 234 -1.23 5.69 4.80
N ASP A 235 -1.73 5.93 6.00
CA ASP A 235 -1.64 5.03 7.16
C ASP A 235 -2.39 3.71 6.95
N ILE A 236 -3.34 3.70 6.01
CA ILE A 236 -4.03 2.51 5.51
C ILE A 236 -3.05 1.56 4.78
N LEU A 237 -1.90 2.05 4.32
CA LEU A 237 -0.88 1.27 3.63
C LEU A 237 0.18 0.73 4.62
N PRO A 238 0.19 -0.59 4.89
CA PRO A 238 1.22 -1.21 5.71
C PRO A 238 2.65 -0.85 5.31
N TYR A 239 3.53 -0.62 6.30
CA TYR A 239 4.97 -0.34 6.21
C TYR A 239 5.40 0.95 5.49
N VAL A 240 4.59 1.46 4.56
CA VAL A 240 4.85 2.70 3.83
C VAL A 240 4.23 3.90 4.53
N GLY A 241 3.02 3.70 5.08
CA GLY A 241 2.35 4.56 6.05
C GLY A 241 2.62 6.07 5.97
N THR A 242 2.75 6.66 7.15
CA THR A 242 2.93 8.11 7.32
C THR A 242 4.37 8.55 7.08
N ILE A 243 5.34 7.62 7.07
CA ILE A 243 6.77 7.91 6.96
C ILE A 243 7.14 8.63 5.66
N ILE A 244 6.38 8.41 4.57
CA ILE A 244 6.52 9.14 3.30
C ILE A 244 6.41 10.66 3.49
N VAL A 245 5.55 11.11 4.40
CA VAL A 245 5.32 12.54 4.66
C VAL A 245 6.32 13.07 5.69
N PHE A 246 6.61 12.28 6.74
CA PHE A 246 7.53 12.69 7.79
C PHE A 246 8.96 12.89 7.27
N ILE A 247 9.50 11.97 6.45
CA ILE A 247 10.89 12.03 5.99
C ILE A 247 11.22 13.36 5.27
N PRO A 248 10.48 13.79 4.23
CA PRO A 248 10.76 15.04 3.54
C PRO A 248 10.69 16.26 4.47
N ILE A 249 9.73 16.30 5.39
CA ILE A 249 9.55 17.44 6.31
C ILE A 249 10.68 17.48 7.36
N ILE A 250 11.10 16.31 7.88
CA ILE A 250 12.25 16.20 8.78
C ILE A 250 13.52 16.68 8.07
N ILE A 251 13.80 16.14 6.88
CA ILE A 251 14.98 16.51 6.08
C ILE A 251 14.98 18.02 5.79
N TYR A 252 13.83 18.57 5.37
CA TYR A 252 13.68 20.01 5.14
C TYR A 252 14.06 20.82 6.38
N ASN A 253 13.57 20.45 7.56
CA ASN A 253 13.86 21.18 8.79
C ASN A 253 15.32 21.03 9.24
N ILE A 254 15.95 19.87 9.01
CA ILE A 254 17.39 19.68 9.25
C ILE A 254 18.22 20.60 8.36
N ILE A 255 17.90 20.66 7.06
CA ILE A 255 18.62 21.51 6.10
C ILE A 255 18.45 23.00 6.44
N MET A 256 17.25 23.39 6.89
CA MET A 256 16.98 24.75 7.36
C MET A 256 17.56 25.04 8.75
N LYS A 257 18.29 24.11 9.35
CA LYS A 257 18.89 24.19 10.69
C LYS A 257 17.87 24.37 11.82
N ASN A 258 16.61 24.03 11.56
CA ASN A 258 15.53 23.97 12.55
C ASN A 258 15.55 22.64 13.30
N TYR A 259 16.65 22.35 14.00
CA TYR A 259 16.86 21.05 14.64
C TYR A 259 15.82 20.72 15.71
N LEU A 260 15.29 21.72 16.41
CA LEU A 260 14.24 21.52 17.42
C LEU A 260 12.95 20.98 16.79
N ILE A 261 12.53 21.54 15.64
CA ILE A 261 11.34 21.09 14.91
C ILE A 261 11.60 19.70 14.31
N ALA A 262 12.78 19.46 13.72
CA ALA A 262 13.14 18.16 13.16
C ALA A 262 13.13 17.06 14.24
N PHE A 263 13.70 17.34 15.41
CA PHE A 263 13.67 16.42 16.54
C PHE A 263 12.24 16.18 17.04
N GLY A 264 11.44 17.24 17.16
CA GLY A 264 10.02 17.14 17.52
C GLY A 264 9.23 16.28 16.54
N LEU A 265 9.48 16.37 15.24
CA LEU A 265 8.85 15.52 14.21
C LEU A 265 9.27 14.06 14.32
N ILE A 266 10.54 13.77 14.64
CA ILE A 266 11.00 12.39 14.88
C ILE A 266 10.33 11.81 16.12
N CYS A 267 10.27 12.57 17.22
CA CYS A 267 9.58 12.14 18.43
C CYS A 267 8.09 11.92 18.19
N LEU A 268 7.43 12.80 17.44
CA LEU A 268 6.03 12.66 17.06
C LEU A 268 5.81 11.38 16.24
N TYR A 269 6.64 11.12 15.24
CA TYR A 269 6.55 9.91 14.43
C TYR A 269 6.64 8.64 15.30
N ILE A 270 7.67 8.57 16.15
CA ILE A 270 7.87 7.42 17.05
C ILE A 270 6.69 7.27 18.01
N LEU A 271 6.17 8.37 18.55
CA LEU A 271 5.03 8.35 19.47
C LEU A 271 3.78 7.78 18.79
N VAL A 272 3.47 8.23 17.57
CA VAL A 272 2.31 7.73 16.80
C VAL A 272 2.44 6.23 16.51
N GLU A 273 3.62 5.78 16.06
CA GLU A 273 3.87 4.35 15.78
C GLU A 273 3.76 3.51 17.06
N VAL A 274 4.32 3.96 18.18
CA VAL A 274 4.23 3.24 19.46
C VAL A 274 2.80 3.17 19.97
N ILE A 275 2.06 4.27 19.93
CA ILE A 275 0.65 4.26 20.35
C ILE A 275 -0.16 3.34 19.44
N ARG A 276 0.06 3.40 18.13
CA ARG A 276 -0.61 2.52 17.17
C ARG A 276 -0.36 1.05 17.51
N GLU A 277 0.88 0.62 17.65
CA GLU A 277 1.25 -0.77 17.97
C GLU A 277 0.64 -1.23 19.31
N ILE A 278 0.62 -0.37 20.33
CA ILE A 278 -0.02 -0.68 21.61
C ILE A 278 -1.53 -0.84 21.46
N LEU A 279 -2.18 0.08 20.74
CA LEU A 279 -3.62 0.02 20.50
C LEU A 279 -3.97 -1.19 19.62
N GLU A 280 -3.16 -1.50 18.61
CA GLU A 280 -3.30 -2.66 17.75
C GLU A 280 -3.20 -3.94 18.58
N ALA A 281 -2.16 -4.09 19.41
CA ALA A 281 -2.03 -5.22 20.33
C ALA A 281 -3.19 -5.33 21.34
N LYS A 282 -3.78 -4.20 21.74
CA LYS A 282 -4.91 -4.16 22.69
C LYS A 282 -6.25 -4.49 22.03
N PHE A 283 -6.49 -4.02 20.82
CA PHE A 283 -7.75 -4.21 20.10
C PHE A 283 -7.78 -5.53 19.30
N LEU A 284 -6.63 -5.98 18.80
CA LEU A 284 -6.46 -7.24 18.05
C LEU A 284 -5.80 -8.34 18.89
N GLY A 285 -5.63 -8.09 20.19
CA GLY A 285 -5.04 -9.02 21.13
C GLY A 285 -5.58 -10.44 20.95
N GLU A 286 -4.64 -11.36 20.70
CA GLU A 286 -4.78 -12.82 20.60
C GLU A 286 -5.05 -13.50 19.23
N LYS A 287 -4.76 -12.92 18.05
CA LYS A 287 -5.04 -13.68 16.80
C LYS A 287 -3.96 -13.88 15.74
N LEU A 288 -2.73 -13.39 15.92
CA LEU A 288 -1.65 -13.67 14.97
C LEU A 288 -0.45 -14.34 15.64
N ASP A 289 -0.63 -15.61 16.03
CA ASP A 289 0.42 -16.55 16.44
C ASP A 289 1.40 -16.85 15.26
N ILE A 290 1.94 -15.84 14.60
CA ILE A 290 2.83 -16.01 13.44
C ILE A 290 4.19 -15.46 13.83
N HIS A 291 5.22 -16.29 13.73
CA HIS A 291 6.58 -15.88 14.05
C HIS A 291 7.00 -14.69 13.15
N PRO A 292 7.52 -13.57 13.71
CA PRO A 292 7.85 -12.36 12.93
C PRO A 292 8.77 -12.61 11.73
N LEU A 293 9.67 -13.59 11.86
CA LEU A 293 10.56 -14.04 10.78
C LEU A 293 9.80 -14.55 9.54
N VAL A 294 8.63 -15.19 9.72
CA VAL A 294 7.76 -15.67 8.62
C VAL A 294 7.12 -14.49 7.90
N ILE A 295 6.68 -13.47 8.64
CA ILE A 295 6.14 -12.22 8.07
C ILE A 295 7.22 -11.47 7.29
N LEU A 296 8.43 -11.38 7.84
CA LEU A 296 9.54 -10.68 7.21
C LEU A 296 10.00 -11.40 5.92
N LEU A 297 10.05 -12.73 5.94
CA LEU A 297 10.31 -13.55 4.75
C LEU A 297 9.19 -13.42 3.73
N SER A 298 7.93 -13.38 4.13
CA SER A 298 6.83 -13.26 3.18
C SER A 298 6.74 -11.87 2.55
N ILE A 299 7.10 -10.82 3.28
CA ILE A 299 7.32 -9.48 2.70
C ILE A 299 8.47 -9.54 1.69
N TYR A 300 9.61 -10.12 2.04
CA TYR A 300 10.75 -10.18 1.14
C TYR A 300 10.43 -10.94 -0.16
N ILE A 301 9.84 -12.13 -0.03
CA ILE A 301 9.41 -12.97 -1.14
C ILE A 301 8.32 -12.25 -1.94
N GLY A 302 7.35 -11.67 -1.25
CA GLY A 302 6.30 -10.85 -1.82
C GLY A 302 6.88 -9.71 -2.65
N VAL A 303 7.86 -8.97 -2.13
CA VAL A 303 8.48 -7.84 -2.83
C VAL A 303 9.23 -8.29 -4.07
N LYS A 304 9.92 -9.43 -4.01
CA LYS A 304 10.60 -10.00 -5.19
C LYS A 304 9.61 -10.44 -6.27
N ILE A 305 8.43 -10.91 -5.89
CA ILE A 305 7.42 -11.39 -6.84
C ILE A 305 6.57 -10.22 -7.37
N PHE A 306 6.07 -9.35 -6.49
CA PHE A 306 5.05 -8.32 -6.78
C PHE A 306 5.57 -6.87 -6.75
N GLY A 307 6.88 -6.64 -6.54
CA GLY A 307 7.44 -5.30 -6.36
C GLY A 307 7.03 -4.67 -5.03
N ILE A 308 6.94 -3.34 -4.94
CA ILE A 308 6.47 -2.63 -3.73
C ILE A 308 5.15 -3.19 -3.20
N LEU A 309 4.28 -3.68 -4.08
CA LEU A 309 2.98 -4.25 -3.73
C LEU A 309 3.09 -5.55 -2.91
N GLY A 310 4.23 -6.22 -2.98
CA GLY A 310 4.54 -7.44 -2.24
C GLY A 310 4.64 -7.25 -0.73
N ILE A 311 4.82 -6.01 -0.28
CA ILE A 311 4.80 -5.61 1.12
C ILE A 311 3.41 -5.87 1.74
N LEU A 312 2.35 -5.65 0.96
CA LEU A 312 0.96 -5.88 1.39
C LEU A 312 0.58 -7.37 1.26
N VAL A 313 0.92 -7.97 0.12
CA VAL A 313 0.48 -9.33 -0.23
C VAL A 313 1.20 -10.40 0.59
N GLY A 314 2.47 -10.18 0.94
CA GLY A 314 3.30 -11.13 1.67
C GLY A 314 2.70 -11.57 3.01
N PRO A 315 2.46 -10.63 3.95
CA PRO A 315 1.85 -10.93 5.24
C PRO A 315 0.46 -11.56 5.09
N MET A 316 -0.39 -11.07 4.19
CA MET A 316 -1.73 -11.64 3.97
C MET A 316 -1.66 -13.10 3.52
N TYR A 317 -0.71 -13.44 2.64
CA TYR A 317 -0.50 -14.82 2.23
C TYR A 317 -0.04 -15.70 3.40
N SER A 318 0.89 -15.22 4.23
CA SER A 318 1.33 -15.95 5.43
C SER A 318 0.21 -16.22 6.41
N ILE A 319 -0.67 -15.23 6.63
CA ILE A 319 -1.82 -15.35 7.53
C ILE A 319 -2.81 -16.39 6.97
N LEU A 320 -3.17 -16.27 5.68
CA LEU A 320 -4.06 -17.24 5.02
C LEU A 320 -3.48 -18.65 5.00
N ALA A 321 -2.18 -18.79 4.71
CA ALA A 321 -1.50 -20.08 4.68
C ALA A 321 -1.49 -20.72 6.07
N LYS A 322 -1.20 -19.94 7.12
CA LYS A 322 -1.28 -20.42 8.50
C LYS A 322 -2.70 -20.84 8.85
N GLU A 323 -3.70 -20.03 8.52
CA GLU A 323 -5.09 -20.33 8.84
C GLU A 323 -5.56 -21.61 8.17
N ILE A 324 -5.17 -21.87 6.91
CA ILE A 324 -5.44 -23.15 6.24
C ILE A 324 -4.73 -24.32 6.93
N ILE A 325 -3.51 -24.12 7.43
CA ILE A 325 -2.72 -25.17 8.09
C ILE A 325 -3.29 -25.51 9.47
N TYR A 326 -3.69 -24.51 10.26
CA TYR A 326 -4.13 -24.64 11.64
C TYR A 326 -5.65 -24.73 11.84
N SER A 327 -6.49 -24.38 10.87
CA SER A 327 -7.97 -24.53 10.99
C SER A 327 -8.46 -25.98 10.85
N THR A 328 -7.60 -26.99 11.00
CA THR A 328 -7.99 -28.40 10.82
C THR A 328 -7.71 -29.28 12.04
N ASP A 329 -7.51 -28.65 13.20
CA ASP A 329 -7.47 -29.36 14.49
C ASP A 329 -8.82 -29.22 15.21
#